data_AF-A0A1Y6CBH2-F1
#
_entry.id   AF-A0A1Y6CBH2-F1
#
_cell.length_a   1.000
_cell.length_b   1.000
_cell.length_c   1.000
_cell.angle_alpha   90.00
_cell.angle_beta   90.00
_cell.angle_gamma   90.00
#
_symmetry.space_group_name_H-M   'P 1'
#
loop_
_entity.id
_entity.type
_entity.pdbx_description
1 polymer ?
#
loop_
_entity_poly.entity_id
_entity_poly.type
_entity_poly.pdbx_seq_one_letter_code
_entity_poly.pdbx_strand_id
1 'polypeptide(L)'
;MTDQPDLRPETRPETRPEPRGETRAETRAESEQAIAAYKRILKACLDKRPSGTRQRLALALGTHKSFVSQITSPTYRVPLPAQHLPTIFRLCHFSPDERRRFLEAYRQAHPGQALPGEAAGEPGSRLLEIEIPPFDDPRRQQELVEAIRETAQRMIALAQHDKD
;
A
#
# COMPACT_ATOMS: atom_id res chain seq x y z
N MET A 1 -43.94 -11.92 72.25
CA MET A 1 -45.13 -12.46 71.57
C MET A 1 -45.05 -11.95 70.14
N THR A 2 -44.19 -12.61 69.34
CA THR A 2 -44.55 -13.49 68.20
C THR A 2 -44.29 -12.67 66.92
N ASP A 3 -43.47 -13.02 65.95
CA ASP A 3 -43.11 -14.30 65.34
C ASP A 3 -41.82 -14.12 64.51
N GLN A 4 -41.03 -15.19 64.32
CA GLN A 4 -39.89 -15.27 63.40
C GLN A 4 -40.33 -16.06 62.14
N PRO A 5 -39.82 -15.77 60.94
CA PRO A 5 -38.83 -16.70 60.36
C PRO A 5 -37.71 -15.94 59.63
N ASP A 6 -36.43 -16.22 59.88
CA ASP A 6 -35.61 -17.28 59.24
C ASP A 6 -35.42 -17.07 57.73
N LEU A 7 -34.16 -16.84 57.33
CA LEU A 7 -33.50 -17.37 56.14
C LEU A 7 -32.04 -16.86 56.13
N ARG A 8 -31.10 -17.75 56.46
CA ARG A 8 -29.67 -17.63 56.07
C ARG A 8 -29.48 -18.26 54.65
N PRO A 9 -28.26 -18.41 54.13
CA PRO A 9 -27.50 -17.43 53.33
C PRO A 9 -27.18 -17.98 51.92
N GLU A 10 -27.39 -17.23 50.84
CA GLU A 10 -26.97 -17.69 49.49
C GLU A 10 -25.81 -16.84 48.93
N THR A 11 -24.68 -17.53 48.89
CA THR A 11 -23.53 -17.47 47.98
C THR A 11 -23.57 -16.51 46.76
N ARG A 12 -22.44 -15.80 46.60
CA ARG A 12 -21.93 -15.09 45.40
C ARG A 12 -22.13 -15.85 44.06
N PRO A 13 -22.21 -15.14 42.91
CA PRO A 13 -20.99 -14.72 42.19
C PRO A 13 -21.06 -13.24 41.79
N GLU A 14 -20.05 -12.42 42.12
CA GLU A 14 -19.01 -12.03 41.14
C GLU A 14 -19.53 -12.05 39.69
N THR A 15 -20.20 -10.97 39.29
CA THR A 15 -20.38 -10.61 37.88
C THR A 15 -19.01 -10.32 37.29
N ARG A 16 -18.40 -11.39 36.80
CA ARG A 16 -17.23 -11.44 35.95
C ARG A 16 -17.38 -10.45 34.78
N PRO A 17 -16.46 -9.49 34.57
CA PRO A 17 -16.45 -8.72 33.33
C PRO A 17 -15.70 -9.54 32.27
N GLU A 18 -16.43 -10.13 31.33
CA GLU A 18 -15.82 -10.62 30.08
C GLU A 18 -16.62 -10.04 28.91
N PRO A 19 -16.01 -9.13 28.15
CA PRO A 19 -15.97 -9.38 26.71
C PRO A 19 -14.56 -9.06 26.17
N ARG A 20 -13.55 -9.86 26.53
CA ARG A 20 -12.23 -9.75 25.86
C ARG A 20 -12.23 -10.35 24.44
N GLY A 21 -13.30 -11.06 24.05
CA GLY A 21 -13.42 -11.75 22.77
C GLY A 21 -14.00 -10.91 21.62
N GLU A 22 -14.96 -10.03 21.91
CA GLU A 22 -15.68 -9.23 20.91
C GLU A 22 -14.77 -8.19 20.26
N THR A 23 -14.03 -7.43 21.08
CA THR A 23 -13.10 -6.39 20.60
C THR A 23 -12.03 -6.95 19.66
N ARG A 24 -11.50 -8.15 19.93
CA ARG A 24 -10.45 -8.75 19.09
C ARG A 24 -11.00 -9.27 17.75
N ALA A 25 -12.24 -9.73 17.72
CA ALA A 25 -12.90 -10.17 16.49
C ALA A 25 -13.28 -8.97 15.61
N GLU A 26 -13.75 -7.88 16.21
CA GLU A 26 -14.06 -6.62 15.54
C GLU A 26 -12.82 -5.99 14.91
N THR A 27 -11.72 -5.82 15.66
CA THR A 27 -10.47 -5.25 15.13
C THR A 27 -9.90 -6.09 13.97
N ARG A 28 -10.06 -7.42 14.02
CA ARG A 28 -9.66 -8.30 12.92
C ARG A 28 -10.54 -8.10 11.68
N ALA A 29 -11.86 -7.99 11.86
CA ALA A 29 -12.79 -7.75 10.76
C ALA A 29 -12.55 -6.38 10.11
N GLU A 30 -12.28 -5.34 10.91
CA GLU A 30 -11.90 -4.01 10.44
C GLU A 30 -10.61 -4.03 9.63
N SER A 31 -9.58 -4.74 10.12
CA SER A 31 -8.31 -4.90 9.40
C SER A 31 -8.50 -5.62 8.05
N GLU A 32 -9.34 -6.66 8.02
CA GLU A 32 -9.65 -7.39 6.79
C GLU A 32 -10.44 -6.53 5.79
N GLN A 33 -11.36 -5.70 6.28
CA GLN A 33 -12.09 -4.74 5.46
C GLN A 33 -11.17 -3.65 4.88
N ALA A 34 -10.23 -3.15 5.68
CA ALA A 34 -9.23 -2.18 5.23
C ALA A 34 -8.32 -2.78 4.14
N ILE A 35 -7.87 -4.03 4.31
CA ILE A 35 -7.10 -4.75 3.28
C ILE A 35 -7.93 -4.93 2.00
N ALA A 36 -9.20 -5.32 2.14
CA ALA A 36 -10.08 -5.48 0.99
C ALA A 36 -10.31 -4.15 0.24
N ALA A 37 -10.31 -3.00 0.94
CA ALA A 37 -10.56 -1.69 0.36
C ALA A 37 -9.53 -1.33 -0.72
N TYR A 38 -8.23 -1.34 -0.39
CA TYR A 38 -7.19 -1.00 -1.39
C TYR A 38 -7.10 -2.07 -2.50
N LYS A 39 -7.38 -3.34 -2.19
CA LYS A 39 -7.39 -4.42 -3.20
C LYS A 39 -8.50 -4.28 -4.21
N ARG A 40 -9.66 -3.73 -3.85
CA ARG A 40 -10.72 -3.42 -4.83
C ARG A 40 -10.24 -2.40 -5.85
N ILE A 41 -9.50 -1.38 -5.42
CA ILE A 41 -8.89 -0.38 -6.33
C ILE A 41 -7.89 -1.06 -7.27
N LEU A 42 -6.99 -1.88 -6.71
CA LEU A 42 -6.02 -2.63 -7.51
C LEU A 42 -6.68 -3.56 -8.53
N LYS A 43 -7.71 -4.30 -8.12
CA LYS A 43 -8.48 -5.16 -9.01
C LYS A 43 -9.15 -4.36 -10.13
N ALA A 44 -9.79 -3.24 -9.80
CA ALA A 44 -10.40 -2.37 -10.81
C ALA A 44 -9.37 -1.81 -11.81
N CYS A 45 -8.16 -1.47 -11.36
CA CYS A 45 -7.07 -1.07 -12.26
C CYS A 45 -6.63 -2.21 -13.17
N LEU A 46 -6.52 -3.44 -12.64
CA LEU A 46 -6.12 -4.63 -13.39
C LEU A 46 -7.15 -5.07 -14.43
N ASP A 47 -8.44 -4.95 -14.11
CA ASP A 47 -9.52 -5.39 -14.99
C ASP A 47 -9.65 -4.45 -16.22
N LYS A 48 -9.11 -3.23 -16.16
CA LYS A 48 -8.97 -2.30 -17.30
C LYS A 48 -7.78 -2.61 -18.22
N ARG A 49 -7.03 -3.69 -17.99
CA ARG A 49 -5.78 -3.99 -18.70
C ARG A 49 -5.89 -5.26 -19.53
N PRO A 50 -5.11 -5.38 -20.63
CA PRO A 50 -5.16 -6.56 -21.49
C PRO A 50 -4.88 -7.85 -20.73
N SER A 51 -5.45 -8.94 -21.25
CA SER A 51 -5.19 -10.30 -20.79
C SER A 51 -3.68 -10.57 -20.80
N GLY A 52 -3.16 -11.12 -19.69
CA GLY A 52 -1.71 -11.35 -19.51
C GLY A 52 -1.01 -10.39 -18.54
N THR A 53 -1.64 -9.27 -18.13
CA THR A 53 -1.07 -8.34 -17.13
C THR A 53 -0.73 -9.04 -15.80
N ARG A 54 -1.58 -9.96 -15.34
CA ARG A 54 -1.32 -10.76 -14.12
C ARG A 54 -0.09 -11.68 -14.26
N GLN A 55 0.17 -12.18 -15.46
CA GLN A 55 1.36 -13.00 -15.74
C GLN A 55 2.62 -12.13 -15.80
N ARG A 56 2.53 -10.94 -16.41
CA ARG A 56 3.62 -9.95 -16.39
C ARG A 56 3.97 -9.48 -14.97
N LEU A 57 2.96 -9.30 -14.12
CA LEU A 57 3.16 -9.01 -12.70
C LEU A 57 3.90 -10.15 -11.99
N ALA A 58 3.50 -11.40 -12.20
CA ALA A 58 4.17 -12.54 -11.56
C ALA A 58 5.67 -12.55 -11.89
N LEU A 59 6.01 -12.37 -13.18
CA LEU A 59 7.39 -12.31 -13.66
C LEU A 59 8.15 -11.12 -13.05
N ALA A 60 7.60 -9.90 -13.12
CA ALA A 60 8.29 -8.70 -12.64
C ALA A 60 8.45 -8.64 -11.11
N LEU A 61 7.59 -9.33 -10.37
CA LEU A 61 7.72 -9.45 -8.93
C LEU A 61 8.63 -10.62 -8.52
N GLY A 62 9.05 -11.49 -9.45
CA GLY A 62 9.80 -12.70 -9.14
C GLY A 62 8.97 -13.74 -8.37
N THR A 63 7.66 -13.80 -8.61
CA THR A 63 6.70 -14.61 -7.85
C THR A 63 5.83 -15.49 -8.76
N HIS A 64 4.94 -16.28 -8.15
CA HIS A 64 4.02 -17.15 -8.86
C HIS A 64 2.63 -16.53 -9.06
N LYS A 65 1.88 -17.04 -10.05
CA LYS A 65 0.50 -16.61 -10.36
C LYS A 65 -0.45 -16.68 -9.15
N SER A 66 -0.26 -17.67 -8.27
CA SER A 66 -1.04 -17.81 -7.04
C SER A 66 -0.83 -16.62 -6.09
N PHE A 67 0.42 -16.21 -5.88
CA PHE A 67 0.73 -15.04 -5.05
C PHE A 67 0.11 -13.77 -5.63
N VAL A 68 0.23 -13.56 -6.94
CA VAL A 68 -0.43 -12.42 -7.62
C VAL A 68 -1.95 -12.44 -7.41
N SER A 69 -2.59 -13.60 -7.47
CA SER A 69 -4.03 -13.73 -7.19
C SER A 69 -4.38 -13.33 -5.75
N GLN A 70 -3.59 -13.79 -4.77
CA GLN A 70 -3.79 -13.48 -3.35
C GLN A 70 -3.65 -11.98 -3.05
N ILE A 71 -2.66 -11.31 -3.62
CA ILE A 71 -2.42 -9.88 -3.35
C ILE A 71 -3.34 -8.95 -4.15
N THR A 72 -3.92 -9.41 -5.26
CA THR A 72 -4.81 -8.60 -6.13
C THR A 72 -6.29 -8.82 -5.90
N SER A 73 -6.71 -9.97 -5.36
CA SER A 73 -8.12 -10.23 -5.10
C SER A 73 -8.52 -9.80 -3.67
N PRO A 74 -9.61 -9.04 -3.51
CA PRO A 74 -10.07 -8.57 -2.20
C PRO A 74 -10.59 -9.70 -1.30
N THR A 75 -10.81 -10.90 -1.84
CA THR A 75 -11.28 -12.08 -1.09
C THR A 75 -10.19 -12.69 -0.20
N TYR A 76 -8.92 -12.45 -0.51
CA TYR A 76 -7.80 -13.00 0.27
C TYR A 76 -7.31 -12.00 1.29
N ARG A 77 -6.99 -12.50 2.49
CA ARG A 77 -6.50 -11.70 3.62
C ARG A 77 -5.01 -11.38 3.54
N VAL A 78 -4.26 -12.04 2.65
CA VAL A 78 -2.81 -11.86 2.50
C VAL A 78 -2.51 -10.40 2.15
N PRO A 79 -1.84 -9.61 3.01
CA PRO A 79 -1.54 -8.22 2.72
C PRO A 79 -0.56 -8.11 1.54
N LEU A 80 -0.60 -6.99 0.83
CA LEU A 80 0.31 -6.73 -0.28
C LEU A 80 1.59 -6.12 0.29
N PRO A 81 2.79 -6.73 0.14
CA PRO A 81 4.03 -6.13 0.64
C PRO A 81 4.35 -4.79 -0.01
N ALA A 82 4.71 -3.79 0.80
CA ALA A 82 4.93 -2.42 0.34
C ALA A 82 6.03 -2.31 -0.74
N GLN A 83 7.06 -3.15 -0.65
CA GLN A 83 8.15 -3.25 -1.64
C GLN A 83 7.68 -3.56 -3.08
N HIS A 84 6.50 -4.15 -3.25
CA HIS A 84 5.96 -4.48 -4.58
C HIS A 84 5.14 -3.34 -5.19
N LEU A 85 4.78 -2.32 -4.41
CA LEU A 85 3.93 -1.21 -4.86
C LEU A 85 4.51 -0.44 -6.05
N PRO A 86 5.81 -0.08 -6.09
CA PRO A 86 6.37 0.65 -7.23
C PRO A 86 6.22 -0.12 -8.56
N THR A 87 6.55 -1.41 -8.55
CA THR A 87 6.44 -2.28 -9.73
C THR A 87 4.98 -2.44 -10.17
N ILE A 88 4.06 -2.62 -9.22
CA ILE A 88 2.63 -2.75 -9.49
C ILE A 88 2.08 -1.48 -10.15
N PHE A 89 2.37 -0.29 -9.59
CA PHE A 89 1.88 0.97 -10.14
C PHE A 89 2.40 1.23 -11.55
N ARG A 90 3.68 0.92 -11.81
CA ARG A 90 4.30 1.05 -13.13
C ARG A 90 3.63 0.12 -14.15
N LEU A 91 3.51 -1.18 -13.85
CA LEU A 91 2.96 -2.16 -14.79
C LEU A 91 1.46 -2.05 -14.99
N CYS A 92 0.72 -1.64 -13.97
CA CYS A 92 -0.71 -1.42 -14.08
C CYS A 92 -1.03 -0.02 -14.61
N HIS A 93 -0.03 0.82 -14.90
CA HIS A 93 -0.18 2.20 -15.37
C HIS A 93 -1.19 2.98 -14.52
N PHE A 94 -0.96 3.04 -13.21
CA PHE A 94 -1.83 3.78 -12.30
C PHE A 94 -1.78 5.27 -12.65
N SER A 95 -2.95 5.90 -12.79
CA SER A 95 -3.03 7.36 -12.83
C SER A 95 -2.62 7.97 -11.47
N PRO A 96 -2.24 9.26 -11.42
CA PRO A 96 -1.93 9.93 -10.17
C PRO A 96 -3.05 9.84 -9.12
N ASP A 97 -4.31 10.01 -9.55
CA ASP A 97 -5.47 9.88 -8.68
C ASP A 97 -5.71 8.46 -8.17
N GLU A 98 -5.60 7.45 -9.04
CA GLU A 98 -5.73 6.05 -8.64
C GLU A 98 -4.65 5.67 -7.62
N ARG A 99 -3.40 6.12 -7.85
CA ARG A 99 -2.29 5.89 -6.93
C ARG A 99 -2.54 6.57 -5.58
N ARG A 100 -3.01 7.82 -5.56
CA ARG A 100 -3.33 8.55 -4.33
C ARG A 100 -4.43 7.85 -3.52
N ARG A 101 -5.54 7.48 -4.17
CA ARG A 101 -6.65 6.75 -3.52
C ARG A 101 -6.21 5.38 -2.99
N PHE A 102 -5.38 4.68 -3.76
CA PHE A 102 -4.82 3.40 -3.34
C PHE A 102 -3.95 3.56 -2.08
N LEU A 103 -3.00 4.51 -2.08
CA LEU A 103 -2.07 4.70 -0.98
C LEU A 103 -2.77 5.16 0.30
N GLU A 104 -3.82 5.97 0.18
CA GLU A 104 -4.67 6.35 1.31
C GLU A 104 -5.32 5.13 1.97
N ALA A 105 -5.98 4.28 1.18
CA ALA A 105 -6.57 3.04 1.68
C ALA A 105 -5.53 2.05 2.20
N TYR A 106 -4.35 2.00 1.59
CA TYR A 106 -3.25 1.13 2.01
C TYR A 106 -2.68 1.55 3.37
N ARG A 107 -2.49 2.86 3.62
CA ARG A 107 -2.03 3.38 4.91
C ARG A 107 -3.02 3.08 6.03
N GLN A 108 -4.32 3.20 5.76
CA GLN A 108 -5.37 2.85 6.73
C GLN A 108 -5.35 1.35 7.08
N ALA A 109 -5.01 0.48 6.12
CA ALA A 109 -4.89 -0.96 6.35
C ALA A 109 -3.60 -1.38 7.08
N HIS A 110 -2.57 -0.53 7.09
CA HIS A 110 -1.25 -0.84 7.61
C HIS A 110 -0.69 0.30 8.49
N PRO A 111 -1.33 0.57 9.65
CA PRO A 111 -0.85 1.61 10.57
C PRO A 111 0.55 1.24 11.09
N GLY A 112 1.56 2.03 10.72
CA GLY A 112 2.96 1.83 11.13
C GLY A 112 3.88 1.15 10.10
N GLN A 113 3.37 0.75 8.93
CA GLN A 113 4.22 0.26 7.85
C GLN A 113 4.69 1.43 6.97
N ALA A 114 5.99 1.73 6.98
CA ALA A 114 6.57 2.74 6.11
C ALA A 114 6.46 2.31 4.63
N LEU A 115 5.91 3.18 3.78
CA LEU A 115 5.92 2.95 2.35
C LEU A 115 7.33 3.22 1.79
N PRO A 116 7.77 2.47 0.76
CA PRO A 116 9.00 2.79 0.04
C PRO A 116 8.94 4.22 -0.49
N GLY A 117 9.86 5.07 -0.02
CA GLY A 117 9.91 6.50 -0.37
C GLY A 117 9.27 7.45 0.66
N GLU A 118 8.77 6.97 1.80
CA GLU A 118 8.29 7.81 2.92
C GLU A 118 9.38 8.17 3.95
N ALA A 119 10.62 7.75 3.73
CA ALA A 119 11.75 8.35 4.44
C ALA A 119 11.95 9.79 3.91
N ALA A 120 11.52 10.76 4.70
CA ALA A 120 11.51 12.21 4.48
C ALA A 120 10.32 12.74 3.64
N GLY A 121 9.49 13.56 4.29
CA GLY A 121 8.35 14.20 3.68
C GLY A 121 8.75 15.19 2.59
N GLU A 122 8.46 14.86 1.34
CA GLU A 122 8.27 15.81 0.24
C GLU A 122 7.25 15.21 -0.75
N PRO A 123 6.44 16.04 -1.45
CA PRO A 123 5.53 15.57 -2.50
C PRO A 123 6.32 14.75 -3.53
N GLY A 124 6.02 13.44 -3.55
CA GLY A 124 6.90 12.38 -4.03
C GLY A 124 7.63 12.68 -5.34
N SER A 125 8.96 12.70 -5.25
CA SER A 125 9.85 12.63 -6.41
C SER A 125 9.46 11.45 -7.30
N ARG A 126 9.33 11.72 -8.60
CA ARG A 126 9.09 10.69 -9.62
C ARG A 126 10.42 10.43 -10.31
N LEU A 127 10.85 9.16 -10.30
CA LEU A 127 12.04 8.75 -11.03
C LEU A 127 11.75 8.76 -12.54
N LEU A 128 12.57 9.48 -13.29
CA LEU A 128 12.60 9.49 -14.75
C LEU A 128 13.84 8.74 -15.22
N GLU A 129 13.66 7.60 -15.88
CA GLU A 129 14.74 6.83 -16.53
C GLU A 129 14.74 7.17 -18.03
N ILE A 130 15.91 7.49 -18.57
CA ILE A 130 16.10 7.84 -19.98
C ILE A 130 17.12 6.87 -20.57
N GLU A 131 16.71 6.10 -21.56
CA GLU A 131 17.61 5.22 -22.31
C GLU A 131 18.42 6.05 -23.30
N ILE A 132 19.74 5.96 -23.20
CA ILE A 132 20.69 6.64 -24.08
C ILE A 132 21.25 5.58 -25.05
N PRO A 133 21.16 5.78 -26.38
CA PRO A 133 21.74 4.85 -27.34
C PRO A 133 23.26 4.76 -27.16
N PRO A 134 23.92 3.66 -27.57
CA PRO A 134 25.36 3.55 -27.44
C PRO A 134 26.08 4.61 -28.28
N PHE A 135 27.14 5.20 -27.72
CA PHE A 135 28.03 6.13 -28.41
C PHE A 135 29.36 5.44 -28.70
N ASP A 136 29.93 5.69 -29.88
CA ASP A 136 31.27 5.21 -30.22
C ASP A 136 32.37 5.86 -29.37
N ASP A 137 32.14 7.09 -28.90
CA ASP A 137 33.04 7.83 -28.02
C ASP A 137 32.45 7.94 -26.59
N PRO A 138 33.09 7.35 -25.57
CA PRO A 138 32.63 7.42 -24.19
C PRO A 138 32.65 8.85 -23.64
N ARG A 139 33.50 9.75 -24.14
CA ARG A 139 33.54 11.16 -23.71
C ARG A 139 32.28 11.91 -24.13
N ARG A 140 31.84 11.70 -25.37
CA ARG A 140 30.58 12.27 -25.88
C ARG A 140 29.36 11.75 -25.12
N GLN A 141 29.36 10.47 -24.74
CA GLN A 141 28.31 9.93 -23.89
C GLN A 141 28.27 10.64 -22.52
N GLN A 142 29.43 10.86 -21.91
CA GLN A 142 29.52 11.57 -20.64
C GLN A 142 29.07 13.04 -20.76
N GLU A 143 29.51 13.74 -21.80
CA GLU A 143 29.07 15.12 -22.08
C GLU A 143 27.55 15.22 -22.22
N LEU A 144 26.92 14.27 -22.92
CA LEU A 144 25.46 14.22 -23.06
C LEU A 144 24.76 13.97 -21.72
N VAL A 145 25.26 12.99 -20.93
CA VAL A 145 24.69 12.67 -19.61
C VAL A 145 24.75 13.87 -18.67
N GLU A 146 25.87 14.59 -18.66
CA GLU A 146 26.02 15.79 -17.83
C GLU A 146 25.13 16.93 -18.32
N ALA A 147 25.01 17.16 -19.63
CA ALA A 147 24.11 18.18 -20.18
C ALA A 147 22.63 17.90 -19.84
N ILE A 148 22.20 16.63 -19.89
CA ILE A 148 20.85 16.21 -19.48
C ILE A 148 20.64 16.47 -18.00
N ARG A 149 21.62 16.11 -17.15
CA ARG A 149 21.55 16.31 -15.71
C ARG A 149 21.43 17.78 -15.35
N GLU A 150 22.27 18.63 -15.92
CA GLU A 150 22.25 20.08 -15.68
C GLU A 150 20.92 20.70 -16.10
N THR A 151 20.42 20.34 -17.28
CA THR A 151 19.14 20.83 -17.78
C THR A 151 17.98 20.41 -16.88
N ALA A 152 17.96 19.14 -16.45
CA ALA A 152 16.94 18.63 -15.54
C ALA A 152 16.97 19.36 -14.18
N GLN A 153 18.16 19.57 -13.61
CA GLN A 153 18.32 20.34 -12.37
C GLN A 153 17.78 21.76 -12.49
N ARG A 154 18.07 22.44 -13.60
CA ARG A 154 17.56 23.80 -13.87
C ARG A 154 16.03 23.83 -13.95
N MET A 155 15.43 22.86 -14.65
CA MET A 155 13.96 22.75 -14.75
C MET A 155 13.30 22.42 -13.41
N ILE A 156 13.91 21.57 -12.59
CA ILE A 156 13.42 21.23 -11.25
C ILE A 156 13.45 22.47 -10.34
N ALA A 157 14.55 23.23 -10.36
CA ALA A 157 14.69 24.45 -9.57
C ALA A 157 13.66 25.52 -9.94
N LEU A 158 13.35 25.65 -11.25
CA LEU A 158 12.28 26.54 -11.74
C LEU A 158 10.90 26.09 -11.24
N ALA A 159 10.59 24.78 -11.32
CA ALA A 159 9.29 24.26 -10.89
C ALA A 159 9.08 24.29 -9.36
N GLN A 160 10.17 24.36 -8.58
CA GLN A 160 10.11 24.53 -7.12
C GLN A 160 9.82 25.99 -6.73
N HIS A 161 10.32 26.98 -7.49
CA HIS A 161 10.04 28.40 -7.24
C HIS A 161 8.59 28.83 -7.57
N ASP A 162 7.86 28.07 -8.40
CA ASP A 162 6.45 28.36 -8.77
C ASP A 162 5.45 27.91 -7.68
N LYS A 163 5.93 27.29 -6.60
CA LYS A 163 5.10 26.75 -5.49
C LYS A 163 5.05 27.63 -4.24
N ASP A 164 5.78 28.75 -4.23
CA ASP A 164 5.72 29.81 -3.20
C ASP A 164 4.77 30.93 -3.62
#